data_AF-A0AAV0HE52-F1
#
_entry.id   AF-A0AAV0HE52-F1
#
_cell.length_a   1.000
_cell.length_b   1.000
_cell.length_c   1.000
_cell.angle_alpha   90.00
_cell.angle_beta   90.00
_cell.angle_gamma   90.00
#
_symmetry.space_group_name_H-M   'P 1'
#
loop_
_entity.id
_entity.type
_entity.pdbx_description
1 polymer ?
#
loop_
_entity_poly.entity_id
_entity_poly.type
_entity_poly.pdbx_seq_one_letter_code
_entity_poly.pdbx_strand_id
1 'polypeptide(L)'
;MAQTTPNHTQTVAGWAARDSAGEIAPYTFKRRENGDTDVTIEILYCGICHTDLHQVKDDWGMTMYPIVPGHEITGIITKVGKKVENFKVGDRAGIGCLAASCLECDFCKSSQENYCDQLQFTYNGIFWDGSITYGGYSKMIVADYRYVVHVPESLPMDAAAPLLCAGVTVFTPLKNHNLIESPKKNIGVVGLGGLGHVAVKFGKAFGHHVTVISTSPSKEKEARDRLGADDFIVSSNPKQMEMGKRTLDFILDTVSADHSLGPILELLKVNGTLVIVGASSKPLELPSFPLIFGKIMRLSSPQT
;
A
#
# COMPACT_ATOMS: atom_id res chain seq x y z
N MET A 1 -4.21 -22.58 -13.51
CA MET A 1 -3.63 -21.28 -13.88
C MET A 1 -2.98 -21.40 -15.25
N ALA A 2 -3.15 -20.40 -16.11
CA ALA A 2 -2.49 -20.33 -17.40
C ALA A 2 -1.61 -19.07 -17.47
N GLN A 3 -0.49 -19.11 -18.16
CA GLN A 3 0.30 -17.88 -18.40
C GLN A 3 -0.38 -16.94 -19.39
N THR A 4 -1.23 -17.48 -20.27
CA THR A 4 -1.98 -16.76 -21.30
C THR A 4 -3.28 -17.49 -21.63
N THR A 5 -4.31 -16.77 -22.08
CA THR A 5 -5.54 -17.31 -22.67
C THR A 5 -5.66 -16.94 -24.16
N PRO A 6 -6.62 -17.47 -24.94
CA PRO A 6 -6.77 -17.11 -26.35
C PRO A 6 -6.94 -15.60 -26.61
N ASN A 7 -7.48 -14.84 -25.66
CA ASN A 7 -7.61 -13.38 -25.77
C ASN A 7 -6.29 -12.63 -25.50
N HIS A 8 -5.23 -13.31 -25.05
CA HIS A 8 -3.92 -12.73 -24.82
C HIS A 8 -3.10 -12.68 -26.11
N THR A 9 -3.29 -11.63 -26.89
CA THR A 9 -2.69 -11.46 -28.22
C THR A 9 -1.69 -10.31 -28.29
N GLN A 10 -1.68 -9.39 -27.33
CA GLN A 10 -0.78 -8.24 -27.31
C GLN A 10 0.57 -8.62 -26.69
N THR A 11 1.65 -8.59 -27.48
CA THR A 11 3.02 -8.86 -26.98
C THR A 11 3.55 -7.67 -26.19
N VAL A 12 4.12 -7.92 -25.00
CA VAL A 12 4.61 -6.89 -24.07
C VAL A 12 6.00 -7.24 -23.59
N ALA A 13 6.88 -6.24 -23.57
CA ALA A 13 8.15 -6.33 -22.87
C ALA A 13 8.00 -5.87 -21.42
N GLY A 14 8.60 -6.62 -20.50
CA GLY A 14 8.72 -6.28 -19.09
C GLY A 14 9.90 -6.98 -18.45
N TRP A 15 9.88 -7.04 -17.13
CA TRP A 15 10.91 -7.67 -16.33
C TRP A 15 10.26 -8.62 -15.33
N ALA A 16 10.83 -9.82 -15.18
CA ALA A 16 10.27 -10.86 -14.33
C ALA A 16 11.34 -11.57 -13.52
N ALA A 17 10.94 -12.07 -12.35
CA ALA A 17 11.67 -13.14 -11.66
C ALA A 17 11.11 -14.48 -12.10
N ARG A 18 11.97 -15.51 -12.14
CA ARG A 18 11.62 -16.87 -12.60
C ARG A 18 11.70 -17.92 -11.50
N ASP A 19 12.27 -17.56 -10.35
CA ASP A 19 12.39 -18.37 -9.15
C ASP A 19 12.59 -17.47 -7.92
N SER A 20 12.67 -18.09 -6.75
CA SER A 20 12.79 -17.41 -5.45
C SER A 20 14.17 -16.79 -5.17
N ALA A 21 15.14 -16.89 -6.08
CA ALA A 21 16.34 -16.05 -5.99
C ALA A 21 15.97 -14.57 -6.18
N GLY A 22 14.84 -14.29 -6.83
CA GLY A 22 14.30 -12.95 -7.02
C GLY A 22 15.10 -12.10 -8.01
N GLU A 23 15.92 -12.72 -8.86
CA GLU A 23 16.64 -12.01 -9.91
C GLU A 23 15.67 -11.54 -11.00
N ILE A 24 15.67 -10.23 -11.26
CA ILE A 24 14.76 -9.59 -12.21
C ILE A 24 15.48 -9.44 -13.56
N ALA A 25 14.96 -10.12 -14.58
CA ALA A 25 15.53 -10.12 -15.93
C ALA A 25 14.46 -9.79 -17.00
N PRO A 26 14.87 -9.32 -18.20
CA PRO A 26 13.93 -9.06 -19.29
C PRO A 26 13.04 -10.28 -19.60
N TYR A 27 11.75 -10.02 -19.77
CA TYR A 27 10.74 -11.03 -20.02
C TYR A 27 9.71 -10.50 -21.01
N THR A 28 9.37 -11.32 -22.01
CA THR A 28 8.31 -11.01 -22.98
C THR A 28 7.13 -11.92 -22.72
N PHE A 29 5.94 -11.33 -22.63
CA PHE A 29 4.70 -12.04 -22.35
C PHE A 29 3.57 -11.46 -23.19
N LYS A 30 2.38 -12.04 -23.07
CA LYS A 30 1.18 -11.52 -23.74
C LYS A 30 0.23 -10.93 -22.71
N ARG A 31 -0.51 -9.89 -23.09
CA ARG A 31 -1.68 -9.37 -22.38
C ARG A 31 -2.93 -9.55 -23.21
N ARG A 32 -4.06 -9.62 -22.53
CA ARG A 32 -5.39 -9.62 -23.14
C ARG A 32 -5.62 -8.37 -23.99
N GLU A 33 -6.46 -8.49 -25.02
CA GLU A 33 -6.99 -7.34 -25.75
C GLU A 33 -7.79 -6.41 -24.84
N ASN A 34 -7.83 -5.13 -25.23
CA ASN A 34 -8.68 -4.14 -24.58
C ASN A 34 -10.16 -4.44 -24.89
N GLY A 35 -10.90 -4.93 -23.90
CA GLY A 35 -12.32 -5.16 -23.98
C GLY A 35 -13.16 -3.89 -23.81
N ASP A 36 -14.46 -4.08 -23.67
CA ASP A 36 -15.45 -3.01 -23.68
C ASP A 36 -15.38 -2.10 -22.45
N THR A 37 -14.99 -2.64 -21.29
CA THR A 37 -14.83 -1.92 -20.03
C THR A 37 -13.37 -1.62 -19.71
N ASP A 38 -12.45 -1.91 -20.62
CA ASP A 38 -11.04 -1.78 -20.33
C ASP A 38 -10.45 -0.47 -20.82
N VAL A 39 -9.38 -0.07 -20.16
CA VAL A 39 -8.42 0.91 -20.69
C VAL A 39 -7.06 0.25 -20.85
N THR A 40 -6.33 0.68 -21.88
CA THR A 40 -4.92 0.35 -22.07
C THR A 40 -4.11 1.57 -21.66
N ILE A 41 -3.12 1.35 -20.80
CA ILE A 41 -2.24 2.39 -20.27
C ILE A 41 -0.81 2.08 -20.73
N GLU A 42 -0.18 3.06 -21.38
CA GLU A 42 1.27 3.11 -21.51
C GLU A 42 1.86 3.45 -20.14
N ILE A 43 2.66 2.53 -19.58
CA ILE A 43 3.23 2.71 -18.26
C ILE A 43 4.44 3.62 -18.37
N LEU A 44 4.40 4.74 -17.65
CA LEU A 44 5.52 5.69 -17.58
C LEU A 44 6.35 5.48 -16.31
N TYR A 45 5.67 5.25 -15.18
CA TYR A 45 6.33 4.99 -13.90
C TYR A 45 5.67 3.81 -13.20
N CYS A 46 6.49 3.03 -12.51
CA CYS A 46 6.03 2.06 -11.55
C CYS A 46 6.90 2.16 -10.30
N GLY A 47 6.26 2.39 -9.15
CA GLY A 47 6.95 2.40 -7.87
C GLY A 47 7.39 1.01 -7.43
N ILE A 48 8.31 0.96 -6.46
CA ILE A 48 8.85 -0.28 -5.89
C ILE A 48 8.46 -0.32 -4.41
N CYS A 49 7.69 -1.34 -4.04
CA CYS A 49 7.25 -1.57 -2.67
C CYS A 49 7.91 -2.82 -2.07
N HIS A 50 7.95 -2.94 -0.74
CA HIS A 50 8.44 -4.16 -0.08
C HIS A 50 7.60 -5.39 -0.44
N THR A 51 6.31 -5.21 -0.77
CA THR A 51 5.47 -6.29 -1.30
C THR A 51 6.06 -6.88 -2.58
N ASP A 52 6.64 -6.08 -3.47
CA ASP A 52 7.30 -6.60 -4.67
C ASP A 52 8.49 -7.48 -4.29
N LEU A 53 9.28 -7.06 -3.30
CA LEU A 53 10.44 -7.83 -2.80
C LEU A 53 10.02 -9.15 -2.15
N HIS A 54 9.00 -9.14 -1.29
CA HIS A 54 8.51 -10.36 -0.63
C HIS A 54 7.93 -11.36 -1.62
N GLN A 55 7.20 -10.87 -2.64
CA GLN A 55 6.64 -11.72 -3.69
C GLN A 55 7.75 -12.30 -4.59
N VAL A 56 8.74 -11.52 -5.05
CA VAL A 56 9.80 -12.09 -5.93
C VAL A 56 10.73 -13.07 -5.23
N LYS A 57 10.79 -13.03 -3.89
CA LYS A 57 11.58 -13.98 -3.07
C LYS A 57 10.76 -15.13 -2.51
N ASP A 58 9.46 -15.13 -2.75
CA ASP A 58 8.52 -16.08 -2.18
C ASP A 58 8.54 -16.16 -0.64
N ASP A 59 8.75 -15.02 0.03
CA ASP A 59 8.81 -14.95 1.50
C ASP A 59 7.50 -15.40 2.17
N TRP A 60 6.39 -15.41 1.42
CA TRP A 60 5.06 -15.84 1.86
C TRP A 60 4.64 -17.21 1.31
N GLY A 61 5.47 -17.88 0.50
CA GLY A 61 5.21 -19.24 -0.01
C GLY A 61 4.01 -19.34 -0.96
N MET A 62 3.69 -18.28 -1.70
CA MET A 62 2.50 -18.17 -2.55
C MET A 62 2.80 -17.56 -3.93
N THR A 63 4.05 -17.55 -4.34
CA THR A 63 4.48 -16.91 -5.60
C THR A 63 4.28 -17.83 -6.80
N MET A 64 3.59 -17.34 -7.83
CA MET A 64 3.47 -18.01 -9.11
C MET A 64 4.52 -17.46 -10.09
N TYR A 65 5.56 -18.24 -10.37
CA TYR A 65 6.58 -17.88 -11.36
C TYR A 65 6.17 -18.27 -12.79
N PRO A 66 6.60 -17.50 -13.82
CA PRO A 66 7.31 -16.22 -13.72
C PRO A 66 6.41 -15.13 -13.15
N ILE A 67 6.99 -14.20 -12.39
CA ILE A 67 6.28 -13.07 -11.77
C ILE A 67 6.79 -11.76 -12.37
N VAL A 68 5.89 -10.91 -12.84
CA VAL A 68 6.17 -9.52 -13.24
C VAL A 68 5.61 -8.62 -12.14
N PRO A 69 6.44 -8.05 -11.25
CA PRO A 69 5.96 -7.25 -10.12
C PRO A 69 5.45 -5.86 -10.54
N GLY A 70 5.10 -5.06 -9.53
CA GLY A 70 4.70 -3.66 -9.68
C GLY A 70 3.19 -3.46 -9.59
N HIS A 71 2.77 -2.69 -8.60
CA HIS A 71 1.37 -2.35 -8.30
C HIS A 71 1.19 -0.88 -7.89
N GLU A 72 2.19 -0.06 -8.19
CA GLU A 72 2.22 1.38 -7.98
C GLU A 72 2.36 2.06 -9.34
N ILE A 73 1.37 1.91 -10.23
CA ILE A 73 1.51 2.16 -11.67
C ILE A 73 0.93 3.52 -12.03
N THR A 74 1.69 4.35 -12.75
CA THR A 74 1.15 5.56 -13.39
C THR A 74 1.56 5.66 -14.86
N GLY A 75 0.67 6.24 -15.67
CA GLY A 75 0.86 6.27 -17.11
C GLY A 75 -0.20 7.08 -17.84
N ILE A 76 -0.20 6.92 -19.17
CA ILE A 76 -1.13 7.61 -20.07
C ILE A 76 -2.03 6.59 -20.73
N ILE A 77 -3.34 6.87 -20.76
CA ILE A 77 -4.31 6.03 -21.45
C ILE A 77 -4.10 6.14 -22.97
N THR A 78 -3.91 4.99 -23.63
CA THR A 78 -3.69 4.89 -25.09
C THR A 78 -4.87 4.24 -25.82
N LYS A 79 -5.74 3.52 -25.11
CA LYS A 79 -6.98 2.94 -25.67
C LYS A 79 -8.07 2.88 -24.61
N VAL A 80 -9.31 3.07 -25.03
CA VAL A 80 -10.50 3.07 -24.16
C VAL A 80 -11.58 2.19 -24.76
N GLY A 81 -12.19 1.33 -23.94
CA GLY A 81 -13.31 0.48 -24.31
C GLY A 81 -14.61 1.28 -24.46
N LYS A 82 -15.52 0.78 -25.30
CA LYS A 82 -16.76 1.50 -25.66
C LYS A 82 -17.76 1.70 -24.51
N LYS A 83 -17.59 1.03 -23.36
CA LYS A 83 -18.43 1.17 -22.15
C LYS A 83 -17.73 1.94 -21.02
N VAL A 84 -16.60 2.57 -21.30
CA VAL A 84 -15.86 3.38 -20.32
C VAL A 84 -16.36 4.82 -20.42
N GLU A 85 -16.87 5.36 -19.31
CA GLU A 85 -17.57 6.67 -19.30
C GLU A 85 -16.77 7.81 -18.65
N ASN A 86 -15.62 7.53 -18.00
CA ASN A 86 -14.87 8.51 -17.20
C ASN A 86 -13.38 8.64 -17.55
N PHE A 87 -12.95 8.04 -18.66
CA PHE A 87 -11.57 8.10 -19.14
C PHE A 87 -11.55 8.31 -20.65
N LYS A 88 -10.55 9.05 -21.13
CA LYS A 88 -10.25 9.20 -22.56
C LYS A 88 -8.77 8.97 -22.83
N VAL A 89 -8.46 8.71 -24.10
CA VAL A 89 -7.07 8.65 -24.57
C VAL A 89 -6.36 9.98 -24.25
N GLY A 90 -5.14 9.89 -23.70
CA GLY A 90 -4.35 11.03 -23.25
C GLY A 90 -4.50 11.36 -21.75
N ASP A 91 -5.48 10.78 -21.05
CA ASP A 91 -5.62 10.99 -19.61
C ASP A 91 -4.45 10.38 -18.82
N ARG A 92 -4.06 11.05 -17.74
CA ARG A 92 -3.13 10.52 -16.74
C ARG A 92 -3.88 9.56 -15.81
N ALA A 93 -3.40 8.33 -15.75
CA ALA A 93 -4.07 7.25 -15.02
C ALA A 93 -3.12 6.55 -14.05
N GLY A 94 -3.69 6.00 -12.98
CA GLY A 94 -3.01 5.19 -11.98
C GLY A 94 -3.72 3.86 -11.74
N ILE A 95 -2.96 2.81 -11.42
CA ILE A 95 -3.46 1.50 -10.97
C ILE A 95 -2.74 1.12 -9.68
N GLY A 96 -3.54 0.72 -8.67
CA GLY A 96 -3.05 0.25 -7.37
C GLY A 96 -2.91 -1.28 -7.28
N CYS A 97 -3.20 -1.82 -6.10
CA CYS A 97 -3.00 -3.24 -5.78
C CYS A 97 -4.02 -4.20 -6.40
N LEU A 98 -5.20 -3.71 -6.77
CA LEU A 98 -6.34 -4.53 -7.20
C LEU A 98 -6.53 -4.48 -8.72
N ALA A 99 -6.79 -5.65 -9.31
CA ALA A 99 -7.15 -5.83 -10.71
C ALA A 99 -8.63 -6.16 -10.91
N ALA A 100 -9.24 -6.87 -9.96
CA ALA A 100 -10.65 -7.24 -10.00
C ALA A 100 -11.21 -7.65 -8.63
N SER A 101 -12.54 -7.75 -8.53
CA SER A 101 -13.30 -8.32 -7.42
C SER A 101 -14.65 -8.85 -7.96
N CYS A 102 -15.43 -9.57 -7.16
CA CYS A 102 -16.66 -10.21 -7.67
C CYS A 102 -17.79 -9.24 -8.02
N LEU A 103 -17.72 -7.97 -7.57
CA LEU A 103 -18.73 -6.92 -7.77
C LEU A 103 -20.13 -7.20 -7.20
N GLU A 104 -20.35 -8.36 -6.57
CA GLU A 104 -21.67 -8.79 -6.12
C GLU A 104 -21.82 -8.93 -4.61
N CYS A 105 -20.71 -9.12 -3.87
CA CYS A 105 -20.75 -9.23 -2.40
C CYS A 105 -21.01 -7.88 -1.73
N ASP A 106 -21.37 -7.92 -0.44
CA ASP A 106 -21.68 -6.71 0.33
C ASP A 106 -20.50 -5.73 0.40
N PHE A 107 -19.26 -6.23 0.45
CA PHE A 107 -18.07 -5.39 0.38
C PHE A 107 -17.97 -4.66 -0.95
N CYS A 108 -18.14 -5.35 -2.08
CA CYS A 108 -18.10 -4.69 -3.39
C CYS A 108 -19.25 -3.69 -3.57
N LYS A 109 -20.47 -4.04 -3.13
CA LYS A 109 -21.64 -3.15 -3.19
C LYS A 109 -21.49 -1.90 -2.32
N SER A 110 -20.67 -1.98 -1.28
CA SER A 110 -20.37 -0.87 -0.36
C SER A 110 -19.03 -0.17 -0.66
N SER A 111 -18.46 -0.37 -1.86
CA SER A 111 -17.20 0.25 -2.32
C SER A 111 -16.00 -0.09 -1.42
N GLN A 112 -15.96 -1.35 -0.99
CA GLN A 112 -14.90 -1.96 -0.19
C GLN A 112 -14.36 -3.21 -0.89
N GLU A 113 -14.15 -3.12 -2.20
CA GLU A 113 -13.67 -4.22 -3.05
C GLU A 113 -12.37 -4.87 -2.54
N ASN A 114 -11.56 -4.12 -1.80
CA ASN A 114 -10.35 -4.55 -1.10
C ASN A 114 -10.59 -5.63 -0.03
N TYR A 115 -11.81 -5.82 0.46
CA TYR A 115 -12.19 -6.91 1.39
C TYR A 115 -12.95 -8.04 0.70
N CYS A 116 -13.02 -8.06 -0.62
CA CYS A 116 -13.71 -9.12 -1.35
C CYS A 116 -12.94 -10.45 -1.25
N ASP A 117 -13.61 -11.53 -0.83
CA ASP A 117 -13.02 -12.88 -0.79
C ASP A 117 -12.58 -13.41 -2.17
N GLN A 118 -13.05 -12.78 -3.25
CA GLN A 118 -12.68 -13.09 -4.63
C GLN A 118 -11.92 -11.93 -5.31
N LEU A 119 -11.20 -11.11 -4.54
CA LEU A 119 -10.34 -10.09 -5.12
C LEU A 119 -9.21 -10.71 -5.95
N GLN A 120 -8.79 -10.01 -6.99
CA GLN A 120 -7.63 -10.34 -7.82
C GLN A 120 -6.62 -9.20 -7.74
N PHE A 121 -5.36 -9.55 -7.53
CA PHE A 121 -4.26 -8.58 -7.45
C PHE A 121 -3.74 -8.17 -8.82
N THR A 122 -3.17 -6.97 -8.90
CA THR A 122 -2.52 -6.40 -10.10
C THR A 122 -1.43 -7.29 -10.67
N TYR A 123 -0.76 -8.07 -9.83
CA TYR A 123 0.18 -9.11 -10.23
C TYR A 123 0.12 -10.28 -9.25
N ASN A 124 0.62 -11.45 -9.68
CA ASN A 124 0.61 -12.68 -8.89
C ASN A 124 -0.80 -13.09 -8.39
N GLY A 125 -1.85 -12.67 -9.09
CA GLY A 125 -3.23 -13.12 -8.92
C GLY A 125 -3.69 -14.01 -10.07
N ILE A 126 -4.91 -14.52 -10.00
CA ILE A 126 -5.51 -15.34 -11.07
C ILE A 126 -6.74 -14.62 -11.60
N PHE A 127 -6.63 -14.00 -12.77
CA PHE A 127 -7.73 -13.28 -13.38
C PHE A 127 -8.91 -14.22 -13.74
N TRP A 128 -10.08 -13.65 -14.05
CA TRP A 128 -11.31 -14.42 -14.28
C TRP A 128 -11.23 -15.43 -15.42
N ASP A 129 -10.34 -15.22 -16.39
CA ASP A 129 -10.09 -16.13 -17.49
C ASP A 129 -9.08 -17.25 -17.14
N GLY A 130 -8.62 -17.30 -15.90
CA GLY A 130 -7.63 -18.24 -15.38
C GLY A 130 -6.18 -17.86 -15.67
N SER A 131 -5.93 -16.70 -16.29
CA SER A 131 -4.58 -16.19 -16.52
C SER A 131 -3.93 -15.64 -15.25
N ILE A 132 -2.60 -15.72 -15.17
CA ILE A 132 -1.83 -15.03 -14.13
C ILE A 132 -1.81 -13.52 -14.44
N THR A 133 -2.00 -12.69 -13.43
CA THR A 133 -1.85 -11.24 -13.57
C THR A 133 -0.38 -10.81 -13.53
N TYR A 134 0.00 -9.91 -14.44
CA TYR A 134 1.35 -9.34 -14.55
C TYR A 134 1.32 -7.83 -14.30
N GLY A 135 2.23 -7.35 -13.46
CA GLY A 135 2.23 -5.99 -12.92
C GLY A 135 2.88 -4.93 -13.80
N GLY A 136 3.21 -3.82 -13.14
CA GLY A 136 3.69 -2.57 -13.73
C GLY A 136 5.14 -2.56 -14.19
N TYR A 137 5.94 -3.59 -13.91
CA TYR A 137 7.31 -3.70 -14.43
C TYR A 137 7.31 -4.13 -15.92
N SER A 138 6.49 -3.45 -16.71
CA SER A 138 6.22 -3.73 -18.12
C SER A 138 5.87 -2.44 -18.86
N LYS A 139 5.89 -2.48 -20.19
CA LYS A 139 5.68 -1.29 -21.02
C LYS A 139 4.23 -0.79 -21.07
N MET A 140 3.27 -1.67 -20.88
CA MET A 140 1.85 -1.32 -20.91
C MET A 140 1.03 -2.28 -20.06
N ILE A 141 -0.16 -1.85 -19.66
CA ILE A 141 -1.14 -2.66 -18.94
C ILE A 141 -2.55 -2.43 -19.47
N VAL A 142 -3.36 -3.48 -19.44
CA VAL A 142 -4.79 -3.43 -19.73
C VAL A 142 -5.53 -3.71 -18.43
N ALA A 143 -6.38 -2.79 -18.01
CA ALA A 143 -7.14 -2.87 -16.75
C ALA A 143 -8.60 -2.51 -16.98
N ASP A 144 -9.49 -3.11 -16.18
CA ASP A 144 -10.87 -2.66 -16.14
C ASP A 144 -10.92 -1.25 -15.54
N TYR A 145 -11.67 -0.34 -16.16
CA TYR A 145 -11.70 1.08 -15.79
C TYR A 145 -12.09 1.34 -14.33
N ARG A 146 -12.76 0.38 -13.67
CA ARG A 146 -13.14 0.47 -12.24
C ARG A 146 -11.94 0.51 -11.31
N TYR A 147 -10.82 -0.11 -11.68
CA TYR A 147 -9.60 -0.18 -10.87
C TYR A 147 -8.54 0.83 -11.32
N VAL A 148 -8.95 1.79 -12.13
CA VAL A 148 -8.11 2.88 -12.63
C VAL A 148 -8.55 4.17 -11.97
N VAL A 149 -7.59 4.96 -11.52
CA VAL A 149 -7.82 6.28 -10.92
C VAL A 149 -7.20 7.38 -11.77
N HIS A 150 -7.81 8.56 -11.75
CA HIS A 150 -7.20 9.76 -12.34
C HIS A 150 -5.99 10.20 -11.52
N VAL A 151 -4.89 10.53 -12.20
CA VAL A 151 -3.75 11.20 -11.55
C VAL A 151 -3.86 12.71 -11.80
N PRO A 152 -4.03 13.54 -10.75
CA PRO A 152 -4.18 14.98 -10.91
C PRO A 152 -3.02 15.62 -11.66
N GLU A 153 -3.30 16.63 -12.50
CA GLU A 153 -2.25 17.33 -13.25
C GLU A 153 -1.22 18.02 -12.35
N SER A 154 -1.67 18.48 -11.17
CA SER A 154 -0.86 19.12 -10.13
C SER A 154 0.09 18.17 -9.41
N LEU A 155 -0.04 16.86 -9.62
CA LEU A 155 0.80 15.85 -9.00
C LEU A 155 1.68 15.16 -10.07
N PRO A 156 3.01 15.26 -9.98
CA PRO A 156 3.91 14.50 -10.86
C PRO A 156 3.63 12.99 -10.79
N MET A 157 3.58 12.32 -11.95
CA MET A 157 3.16 10.91 -12.02
C MET A 157 4.14 9.94 -11.33
N ASP A 158 5.42 10.27 -11.31
CA ASP A 158 6.47 9.57 -10.56
C ASP A 158 6.25 9.68 -9.05
N ALA A 159 5.87 10.87 -8.56
CA ALA A 159 5.53 11.08 -7.15
C ALA A 159 4.15 10.51 -6.78
N ALA A 160 3.23 10.39 -7.73
CA ALA A 160 1.90 9.80 -7.52
C ALA A 160 1.94 8.28 -7.40
N ALA A 161 2.86 7.60 -8.11
CA ALA A 161 2.93 6.14 -8.14
C ALA A 161 2.97 5.50 -6.73
N PRO A 162 3.87 5.91 -5.81
CA PRO A 162 3.89 5.35 -4.45
C PRO A 162 2.62 5.60 -3.63
N LEU A 163 1.81 6.59 -4.00
CA LEU A 163 0.57 6.88 -3.27
C LEU A 163 -0.53 5.86 -3.55
N LEU A 164 -0.41 5.10 -4.65
CA LEU A 164 -1.37 4.07 -5.07
C LEU A 164 -1.29 2.78 -4.23
N CYS A 165 -0.21 2.62 -3.45
CA CYS A 165 -0.09 1.61 -2.41
C CYS A 165 0.13 2.28 -1.06
N ALA A 166 1.37 2.72 -0.76
CA ALA A 166 1.72 3.29 0.54
C ALA A 166 0.83 4.47 0.94
N GLY A 167 0.48 5.34 -0.01
CA GLY A 167 -0.40 6.48 0.24
C GLY A 167 -1.78 6.08 0.74
N VAL A 168 -2.49 5.22 0.00
CA VAL A 168 -3.82 4.76 0.40
C VAL A 168 -3.77 3.89 1.66
N THR A 169 -2.71 3.10 1.88
CA THR A 169 -2.53 2.31 3.11
C THR A 169 -2.50 3.20 4.35
N VAL A 170 -1.81 4.33 4.30
CA VAL A 170 -1.69 5.25 5.45
C VAL A 170 -2.86 6.24 5.52
N PHE A 171 -3.44 6.62 4.38
CA PHE A 171 -4.54 7.58 4.32
C PHE A 171 -5.84 6.99 4.87
N THR A 172 -6.17 5.76 4.48
CA THR A 172 -7.41 5.08 4.88
C THR A 172 -7.62 5.01 6.41
N PRO A 173 -6.64 4.58 7.23
CA PRO A 173 -6.83 4.51 8.67
C PRO A 173 -6.89 5.90 9.31
N LEU A 174 -6.16 6.89 8.77
CA LEU A 174 -6.29 8.29 9.22
C LEU A 174 -7.72 8.81 8.95
N LYS A 175 -8.27 8.52 7.77
CA LYS A 175 -9.66 8.85 7.42
C LYS A 175 -10.67 8.15 8.32
N ASN A 176 -10.55 6.83 8.48
CA ASN A 176 -11.51 6.00 9.24
C ASN A 176 -11.54 6.35 10.75
N HIS A 177 -10.47 6.96 11.26
CA HIS A 177 -10.39 7.45 12.63
C HIS A 177 -10.64 8.97 12.74
N ASN A 178 -11.22 9.57 11.70
CA ASN A 178 -11.61 10.98 11.63
C ASN A 178 -10.44 11.96 11.85
N LEU A 179 -9.21 11.56 11.54
CA LEU A 179 -8.05 12.41 11.79
C LEU A 179 -8.00 13.60 10.83
N ILE A 180 -8.43 13.43 9.57
CA ILE A 180 -8.44 14.49 8.54
C ILE A 180 -9.18 15.76 8.99
N GLU A 181 -10.31 15.60 9.67
CA GLU A 181 -11.19 16.72 10.07
C GLU A 181 -11.08 17.05 11.57
N SER A 182 -10.31 16.26 12.32
CA SER A 182 -10.20 16.46 13.77
C SER A 182 -9.34 17.68 14.13
N PRO A 183 -9.60 18.30 15.30
CA PRO A 183 -8.63 19.21 15.90
C PRO A 183 -7.27 18.52 16.07
N LYS A 184 -6.19 19.30 16.18
CA LYS A 184 -4.83 18.80 16.37
C LYS A 184 -4.76 17.65 17.40
N LYS A 185 -4.38 16.46 16.93
CA LYS A 185 -4.09 15.26 17.72
C LYS A 185 -2.60 14.99 17.79
N ASN A 186 -2.18 14.16 18.74
CA ASN A 186 -0.83 13.61 18.81
C ASN A 186 -0.81 12.23 18.14
N ILE A 187 -0.07 12.10 17.06
CA ILE A 187 0.04 10.88 16.25
C ILE A 187 1.44 10.30 16.38
N GLY A 188 1.54 9.02 16.70
CA GLY A 188 2.77 8.24 16.58
C GLY A 188 2.87 7.56 15.22
N VAL A 189 4.07 7.53 14.65
CA VAL A 189 4.39 6.71 13.47
C VAL A 189 5.55 5.78 13.85
N VAL A 190 5.28 4.48 13.92
CA VAL A 190 6.32 3.47 14.22
C VAL A 190 6.97 3.04 12.93
N GLY A 191 8.30 3.21 12.85
CA GLY A 191 9.07 2.96 11.64
C GLY A 191 9.06 4.15 10.68
N LEU A 192 10.22 4.43 10.09
CA LEU A 192 10.38 5.51 9.10
C LEU A 192 10.93 4.93 7.79
N GLY A 193 10.06 4.22 7.07
CA GLY A 193 10.32 3.62 5.77
C GLY A 193 9.37 4.17 4.70
N GLY A 194 8.96 3.32 3.74
CA GLY A 194 8.00 3.68 2.67
C GLY A 194 6.68 4.20 3.25
N LEU A 195 5.95 3.40 4.02
CA LEU A 195 4.69 3.85 4.64
C LEU A 195 4.94 4.95 5.69
N GLY A 196 5.95 4.77 6.55
CA GLY A 196 6.24 5.71 7.64
C GLY A 196 6.49 7.15 7.19
N HIS A 197 7.26 7.39 6.12
CA HIS A 197 7.51 8.75 5.66
C HIS A 197 6.26 9.40 5.05
N VAL A 198 5.40 8.62 4.38
CA VAL A 198 4.11 9.10 3.84
C VAL A 198 3.13 9.39 4.98
N ALA A 199 3.12 8.55 6.02
CA ALA A 199 2.32 8.76 7.22
C ALA A 199 2.68 10.08 7.94
N VAL A 200 3.99 10.37 8.07
CA VAL A 200 4.44 11.66 8.62
C VAL A 200 3.91 12.82 7.76
N LYS A 201 4.06 12.74 6.43
CA LYS A 201 3.57 13.79 5.52
C LYS A 201 2.07 14.03 5.65
N PHE A 202 1.24 12.99 5.67
CA PHE A 202 -0.19 13.14 5.86
C PHE A 202 -0.54 13.69 7.25
N GLY A 203 0.07 13.17 8.32
CA GLY A 203 -0.14 13.68 9.67
C GLY A 203 0.17 15.17 9.79
N LYS A 204 1.26 15.64 9.18
CA LYS A 204 1.61 17.07 9.12
C LYS A 204 0.66 17.87 8.24
N ALA A 205 0.28 17.34 7.07
CA ALA A 205 -0.66 18.00 6.16
C ALA A 205 -2.05 18.21 6.80
N PHE A 206 -2.48 17.31 7.68
CA PHE A 206 -3.73 17.43 8.46
C PHE A 206 -3.57 18.26 9.75
N GLY A 207 -2.40 18.86 9.99
CA GLY A 207 -2.18 19.78 11.12
C GLY A 207 -1.96 19.08 12.47
N HIS A 208 -1.63 17.79 12.49
CA HIS A 208 -1.37 17.05 13.71
C HIS A 208 0.06 17.25 14.23
N HIS A 209 0.24 16.91 15.51
CA HIS A 209 1.55 16.73 16.11
C HIS A 209 2.02 15.31 15.82
N VAL A 210 3.13 15.15 15.13
CA VAL A 210 3.64 13.84 14.68
C VAL A 210 4.92 13.49 15.41
N THR A 211 4.89 12.36 16.11
CA THR A 211 6.04 11.75 16.79
C THR A 211 6.48 10.51 16.01
N VAL A 212 7.71 10.48 15.53
CA VAL A 212 8.29 9.29 14.91
C VAL A 212 8.91 8.40 15.97
N ILE A 213 8.60 7.11 15.95
CA ILE A 213 9.14 6.10 16.87
C ILE A 213 10.01 5.15 16.05
N SER A 214 11.30 5.03 16.41
CA SER A 214 12.25 4.25 15.62
C SER A 214 13.30 3.56 16.48
N THR A 215 13.80 2.42 16.01
CA THR A 215 15.01 1.78 16.57
C THR A 215 16.30 2.44 16.08
N SER A 216 16.23 3.31 15.07
CA SER A 216 17.40 3.87 14.37
C SER A 216 17.54 5.37 14.66
N PRO A 217 18.40 5.79 15.60
CA PRO A 217 18.62 7.21 15.91
C PRO A 217 19.07 8.03 14.70
N SER A 218 19.74 7.41 13.73
CA SER A 218 20.19 8.05 12.49
C SER A 218 19.04 8.64 11.65
N LYS A 219 17.80 8.17 11.84
CA LYS A 219 16.61 8.67 11.13
C LYS A 219 16.01 9.94 11.73
N GLU A 220 16.49 10.39 12.90
CA GLU A 220 15.93 11.57 13.57
C GLU A 220 16.06 12.84 12.73
N LYS A 221 17.23 13.04 12.13
CA LYS A 221 17.48 14.21 11.28
C LYS A 221 16.53 14.26 10.09
N GLU A 222 16.31 13.12 9.42
CA GLU A 222 15.36 13.06 8.31
C GLU A 222 13.91 13.28 8.79
N ALA A 223 13.52 12.66 9.91
CA ALA A 223 12.20 12.82 10.48
C ALA A 223 11.87 14.29 10.76
N ARG A 224 12.78 15.01 11.43
CA ARG A 224 12.58 16.41 11.83
C ARG A 224 12.77 17.37 10.67
N ASP A 225 13.95 17.37 10.05
CA ASP A 225 14.37 18.43 9.12
C ASP A 225 13.69 18.29 7.76
N ARG A 226 13.51 17.05 7.27
CA ARG A 226 13.01 16.79 5.92
C ARG A 226 11.51 16.51 5.90
N LEU A 227 11.01 15.77 6.89
CA LEU A 227 9.61 15.34 6.93
C LEU A 227 8.74 16.21 7.86
N GLY A 228 9.36 17.01 8.73
CA GLY A 228 8.64 17.93 9.62
C GLY A 228 8.00 17.27 10.83
N ALA A 229 8.48 16.10 11.27
CA ALA A 229 8.04 15.50 12.53
C ALA A 229 8.37 16.43 13.70
N ASP A 230 7.42 16.57 14.63
CA ASP A 230 7.56 17.42 15.80
C ASP A 230 8.43 16.77 16.88
N ASP A 231 8.35 15.43 16.98
CA ASP A 231 9.13 14.65 17.95
C ASP A 231 9.70 13.35 17.37
N PHE A 232 10.72 12.83 18.04
CA PHE A 232 11.38 11.57 17.72
C PHE A 232 11.69 10.79 19.00
N ILE A 233 11.27 9.52 19.03
CA ILE A 233 11.52 8.58 20.13
C ILE A 233 12.35 7.42 19.60
N VAL A 234 13.50 7.19 20.21
CA VAL A 234 14.30 5.98 20.05
C VAL A 234 13.67 4.89 20.91
N SER A 235 13.05 3.88 20.29
CA SER A 235 12.27 2.85 21.00
C SER A 235 13.11 1.98 21.94
N SER A 236 14.43 1.90 21.71
CA SER A 236 15.39 1.23 22.59
C SER A 236 15.89 2.11 23.74
N ASN A 237 15.50 3.38 23.83
CA ASN A 237 15.86 4.28 24.92
C ASN A 237 14.75 4.31 25.99
N PRO A 238 14.96 3.69 27.17
CA PRO A 238 13.91 3.57 28.18
C PRO A 238 13.44 4.93 28.73
N LYS A 239 14.34 5.93 28.78
CA LYS A 239 13.98 7.26 29.29
C LYS A 239 13.04 7.99 28.33
N GLN A 240 13.30 7.91 27.03
CA GLN A 240 12.42 8.52 26.02
C GLN A 240 11.07 7.80 25.96
N MET A 241 11.05 6.46 26.04
CA MET A 241 9.82 5.69 26.11
C MET A 241 8.99 6.04 27.35
N GLU A 242 9.63 6.19 28.52
CA GLU A 242 8.95 6.61 29.75
C GLU A 242 8.34 8.01 29.61
N MET A 243 9.08 8.97 29.05
CA MET A 243 8.58 10.34 28.81
C MET A 243 7.42 10.38 27.79
N GLY A 244 7.40 9.45 26.84
CA GLY A 244 6.35 9.33 25.82
C GLY A 244 5.09 8.63 26.29
N LYS A 245 5.04 8.09 27.52
CA LYS A 245 3.89 7.34 28.02
C LYS A 245 2.61 8.16 28.01
N ARG A 246 1.54 7.57 27.48
CA ARG A 246 0.20 8.17 27.43
C ARG A 246 0.17 9.57 26.79
N THR A 247 0.97 9.81 25.75
CA THR A 247 1.03 11.09 25.05
C THR A 247 0.33 11.08 23.69
N LEU A 248 0.10 9.90 23.11
CA LEU A 248 -0.38 9.75 21.73
C LEU A 248 -1.86 9.37 21.69
N ASP A 249 -2.63 10.02 20.81
CA ASP A 249 -4.04 9.72 20.55
C ASP A 249 -4.19 8.56 19.55
N PHE A 250 -3.25 8.44 18.62
CA PHE A 250 -3.25 7.45 17.55
C PHE A 250 -1.82 7.01 17.23
N ILE A 251 -1.59 5.74 16.95
CA ILE A 251 -0.31 5.21 16.47
C ILE A 251 -0.57 4.44 15.18
N LEU A 252 0.21 4.75 14.14
CA LEU A 252 0.31 3.96 12.92
C LEU A 252 1.61 3.15 12.94
N ASP A 253 1.49 1.84 13.00
CA ASP A 253 2.63 0.93 12.97
C ASP A 253 2.92 0.45 11.55
N THR A 254 4.08 0.86 11.02
CA THR A 254 4.51 0.59 9.65
C THR A 254 5.64 -0.43 9.57
N VAL A 255 5.98 -1.09 10.69
CA VAL A 255 7.14 -1.97 10.79
C VAL A 255 6.83 -3.33 10.18
N SER A 256 7.58 -3.73 9.15
CA SER A 256 7.51 -5.06 8.51
C SER A 256 8.44 -6.09 9.14
N ALA A 257 9.23 -5.70 10.13
CA ALA A 257 10.10 -6.59 10.91
C ALA A 257 9.45 -7.02 12.23
N ASP A 258 10.01 -8.06 12.85
CA ASP A 258 9.62 -8.51 14.18
C ASP A 258 9.89 -7.42 15.24
N HIS A 259 8.88 -7.11 16.06
CA HIS A 259 8.96 -6.10 17.11
C HIS A 259 7.86 -6.31 18.17
N SER A 260 8.10 -5.78 19.38
CA SER A 260 7.15 -5.89 20.49
C SER A 260 6.14 -4.74 20.49
N LEU A 261 4.85 -5.07 20.57
CA LEU A 261 3.77 -4.09 20.69
C LEU A 261 3.63 -3.51 22.11
N GLY A 262 4.12 -4.22 23.14
CA GLY A 262 3.93 -3.82 24.54
C GLY A 262 4.40 -2.39 24.83
N PRO A 263 5.69 -2.06 24.58
CA PRO A 263 6.20 -0.70 24.79
C PRO A 263 5.49 0.36 23.93
N ILE A 264 5.04 -0.01 22.72
CA ILE A 264 4.32 0.90 21.82
C ILE A 264 2.93 1.24 22.38
N LEU A 265 2.22 0.25 22.92
CA LEU A 265 0.91 0.42 23.55
C LEU A 265 0.98 1.35 24.77
N GLU A 266 2.10 1.40 25.50
CA GLU A 266 2.28 2.29 26.65
C GLU A 266 2.35 3.78 26.26
N LEU A 267 2.69 4.10 25.00
CA LEU A 267 2.72 5.47 24.50
C LEU A 267 1.30 6.05 24.24
N LEU A 268 0.30 5.17 24.09
CA LEU A 268 -1.08 5.59 23.85
C LEU A 268 -1.75 6.15 25.11
N LYS A 269 -2.50 7.24 24.92
CA LYS A 269 -3.49 7.73 25.90
C LYS A 269 -4.56 6.67 26.15
N VAL A 270 -5.32 6.87 27.22
CA VAL A 270 -6.56 6.10 27.44
C VAL A 270 -7.51 6.32 26.27
N ASN A 271 -8.08 5.24 25.72
CA ASN A 271 -8.87 5.21 24.48
C ASN A 271 -8.07 5.56 23.21
N GLY A 272 -6.73 5.54 23.28
CA GLY A 272 -5.89 5.68 22.10
C GLY A 272 -6.05 4.50 21.15
N THR A 273 -5.71 4.71 19.87
CA THR A 273 -5.84 3.68 18.82
C THR A 273 -4.47 3.28 18.28
N LEU A 274 -4.22 1.98 18.19
CA LEU A 274 -3.09 1.41 17.44
C LEU A 274 -3.62 0.80 16.15
N VAL A 275 -3.12 1.27 15.02
CA VAL A 275 -3.37 0.67 13.70
C VAL A 275 -2.08 0.05 13.18
N ILE A 276 -2.14 -1.22 12.78
CA ILE A 276 -1.00 -1.95 12.24
C ILE A 276 -1.20 -2.10 10.73
N VAL A 277 -0.25 -1.59 9.96
CA VAL A 277 -0.18 -1.71 8.49
C VAL A 277 1.11 -2.39 8.03
N GLY A 278 2.07 -2.58 8.93
CA GLY A 278 3.25 -3.40 8.69
C GLY A 278 2.90 -4.88 8.57
N ALA A 279 3.47 -5.56 7.58
CA ALA A 279 3.31 -7.00 7.37
C ALA A 279 4.59 -7.73 7.79
N SER A 280 4.63 -8.20 9.04
CA SER A 280 5.70 -9.08 9.54
C SER A 280 5.47 -10.51 9.07
N SER A 281 6.55 -11.25 8.81
CA SER A 281 6.49 -12.68 8.51
C SER A 281 6.16 -13.55 9.73
N LYS A 282 6.23 -12.98 10.94
CA LYS A 282 5.89 -13.64 12.20
C LYS A 282 4.66 -12.99 12.86
N PRO A 283 3.81 -13.78 13.56
CA PRO A 283 2.74 -13.24 14.40
C PRO A 283 3.28 -12.26 15.45
N LEU A 284 2.53 -11.19 15.71
CA LEU A 284 2.87 -10.22 16.74
C LEU A 284 2.34 -10.66 18.11
N GLU A 285 3.15 -10.50 19.15
CA GLU A 285 2.72 -10.73 20.53
C GLU A 285 1.91 -9.54 21.06
N LEU A 286 0.71 -9.81 21.58
CA LEU A 286 -0.23 -8.80 22.05
C LEU A 286 -0.46 -8.92 23.57
N PRO A 287 0.12 -8.05 24.40
CA PRO A 287 -0.05 -8.10 25.84
C PRO A 287 -1.44 -7.58 26.26
N SER A 288 -2.16 -8.35 27.10
CA SER A 288 -3.53 -8.05 27.51
C SER A 288 -3.64 -6.86 28.49
N PHE A 289 -2.69 -6.72 29.41
CA PHE A 289 -2.76 -5.68 30.45
C PHE A 289 -2.76 -4.25 29.91
N PRO A 290 -1.89 -3.85 28.97
CA PRO A 290 -1.96 -2.53 28.33
C PRO A 290 -3.29 -2.26 27.63
N LEU A 291 -3.90 -3.28 27.01
CA LEU A 291 -5.20 -3.15 26.35
C LEU A 291 -6.33 -2.90 27.35
N ILE A 292 -6.37 -3.71 28.42
CA ILE A 292 -7.40 -3.63 29.47
C ILE A 292 -7.32 -2.27 30.18
N PHE A 293 -6.14 -1.87 30.63
CA PHE A 293 -5.97 -0.64 31.42
C PHE A 293 -5.90 0.63 30.57
N GLY A 294 -5.49 0.53 29.31
CA GLY A 294 -5.48 1.64 28.36
C GLY A 294 -6.84 1.86 27.67
N LYS A 295 -7.78 0.91 27.77
CA LYS A 295 -8.98 0.87 26.90
C LYS A 295 -8.61 1.01 25.42
N ILE A 296 -7.49 0.40 25.03
CA ILE A 296 -6.96 0.47 23.67
C ILE A 296 -7.67 -0.63 22.88
N MET A 297 -8.58 -0.26 21.99
CA MET A 297 -9.20 -1.26 21.11
C MET A 297 -9.67 -0.62 19.80
N ARG A 298 -8.90 -0.87 18.74
CA ARG A 298 -9.31 -0.98 17.32
C ARG A 298 -8.08 -1.26 16.47
N LEU A 299 -7.76 -2.53 16.28
CA LEU A 299 -6.86 -2.97 15.21
C LEU A 299 -7.68 -2.98 13.93
N SER A 300 -7.49 -2.00 13.06
CA SER A 300 -8.06 -2.02 11.71
C SER A 300 -6.91 -2.19 10.72
N SER A 301 -6.89 -3.26 9.93
CA SER A 301 -6.00 -3.32 8.77
C SER A 301 -6.79 -2.79 7.56
N PRO A 302 -6.47 -1.59 7.05
CA PRO A 302 -6.94 -1.19 5.74
C PRO A 302 -6.20 -2.04 4.70
N GLN A 303 -6.84 -3.10 4.21
CA GLN A 303 -6.35 -3.72 2.97
C GLN A 303 -6.49 -2.65 1.88
N THR A 304 -5.41 -2.36 1.16
CA THR A 304 -5.37 -1.37 0.08
C THR A 304 -6.18 -1.81 -1.12
#